data_AF-A0A2E8FDY8-F1
#
_entry.id   AF-A0A2E8FDY8-F1
#
_cell.length_a   1.000
_cell.length_b   1.000
_cell.length_c   1.000
_cell.angle_alpha   90.00
_cell.angle_beta   90.00
_cell.angle_gamma   90.00
#
_symmetry.space_group_name_H-M   'P 1'
#
loop_
_entity.id
_entity.type
_entity.pdbx_description
1 polymer ?
#
loop_
_entity_poly.entity_id
_entity_poly.type
_entity_poly.pdbx_seq_one_letter_code
_entity_poly.pdbx_strand_id
1 'polypeptide(L)'
;MKNGSPRESKNGSPASSSVSPDFWNEHDREAVSGLVAMVRRVEQHAFEIGDRGLIADAHSLLSGLVQLYDLLRAFRNSPDGRIKGPQGVAKKLGLTRNGVYCRLEMVGLDPEDLRDPSAEVMELLSRSRILGPLANRLQDTAGLI
;
A
#
# COMPACT_ATOMS: atom_id res chain seq x y z
N MET A 1 -46.42 -29.39 24.52
CA MET A 1 -46.56 -29.56 23.05
C MET A 1 -46.57 -28.20 22.38
N LYS A 2 -45.79 -28.06 21.29
CA LYS A 2 -45.70 -26.95 20.30
C LYS A 2 -45.07 -25.63 20.81
N ASN A 3 -43.78 -25.36 20.55
CA ASN A 3 -43.05 -25.05 19.30
C ASN A 3 -43.26 -23.62 18.77
N GLY A 4 -42.16 -22.88 18.61
CA GLY A 4 -41.99 -21.98 17.46
C GLY A 4 -41.52 -20.55 17.75
N SER A 5 -40.24 -20.35 18.08
CA SER A 5 -39.56 -19.06 17.89
C SER A 5 -39.40 -18.77 16.39
N PRO A 6 -39.69 -17.55 15.88
CA PRO A 6 -39.15 -17.13 14.60
C PRO A 6 -37.72 -16.62 14.81
N ARG A 7 -36.73 -17.41 14.40
CA ARG A 7 -35.38 -16.90 14.13
C ARG A 7 -35.46 -16.10 12.83
N GLU A 8 -35.46 -14.77 12.93
CA GLU A 8 -35.10 -13.91 11.79
C GLU A 8 -33.61 -14.08 11.50
N SER A 9 -33.30 -14.89 10.49
CA SER A 9 -32.00 -14.87 9.82
C SER A 9 -31.83 -13.54 9.09
N LYS A 10 -31.17 -12.57 9.72
CA LYS A 10 -30.57 -11.47 8.98
C LYS A 10 -29.31 -12.00 8.30
N ASN A 11 -29.50 -12.45 7.06
CA ASN A 11 -28.42 -12.60 6.09
C ASN A 11 -27.71 -11.25 5.98
N GLY A 12 -26.62 -11.09 6.72
CA GLY A 12 -25.64 -10.04 6.45
C GLY A 12 -25.01 -10.37 5.11
N SER A 13 -25.45 -9.68 4.07
CA SER A 13 -24.79 -9.66 2.76
C SER A 13 -23.28 -9.54 2.96
N PRO A 14 -22.44 -10.29 2.22
CA PRO A 14 -21.02 -10.01 2.21
C PRO A 14 -20.89 -8.56 1.77
N ALA A 15 -20.24 -7.74 2.60
CA ALA A 15 -19.89 -6.38 2.25
C ALA A 15 -19.23 -6.45 0.87
N SER A 16 -19.94 -5.95 -0.14
CA SER A 16 -19.37 -5.77 -1.46
C SER A 16 -18.11 -4.95 -1.24
N SER A 17 -16.98 -5.52 -1.62
CA SER A 17 -15.71 -4.80 -1.68
C SER A 17 -15.84 -3.76 -2.78
N SER A 18 -16.58 -2.69 -2.52
CA SER A 18 -16.43 -1.46 -3.27
C SER A 18 -15.03 -0.95 -2.92
N VAL A 19 -14.09 -1.25 -3.81
CA VAL A 19 -12.91 -0.41 -3.96
C VAL A 19 -13.49 0.97 -4.28
N SER A 20 -13.53 1.87 -3.29
CA SER A 20 -13.97 3.25 -3.51
C SER A 20 -13.20 3.80 -4.71
N PRO A 21 -13.89 4.26 -5.77
CA PRO A 21 -13.26 4.55 -7.05
C PRO A 21 -12.14 5.60 -7.04
N ASP A 22 -11.99 6.45 -6.03
CA ASP A 22 -10.97 7.51 -6.07
C ASP A 22 -10.27 7.71 -4.73
N PHE A 23 -9.54 6.70 -4.23
CA PHE A 23 -8.61 6.93 -3.12
C PHE A 23 -7.42 7.79 -3.55
N TRP A 24 -6.85 7.48 -4.71
CA TRP A 24 -5.82 8.28 -5.36
C TRP A 24 -6.47 9.28 -6.31
N ASN A 25 -5.93 10.50 -6.36
CA ASN A 25 -6.28 11.44 -7.42
C ASN A 25 -5.68 10.98 -8.76
N GLU A 26 -6.03 11.65 -9.86
CA GLU A 26 -5.52 11.26 -11.18
C GLU A 26 -3.99 11.34 -11.27
N HIS A 27 -3.39 12.35 -10.64
CA HIS A 27 -1.94 12.53 -10.63
C HIS A 27 -1.21 11.36 -9.95
N ASP A 28 -1.68 10.94 -8.77
CA ASP A 28 -1.16 9.78 -8.05
C ASP A 28 -1.29 8.50 -8.88
N ARG A 29 -2.41 8.34 -9.61
CA ARG A 29 -2.62 7.17 -10.49
C ARG A 29 -1.63 7.14 -11.65
N GLU A 30 -1.46 8.25 -12.35
CA GLU A 30 -0.51 8.37 -13.45
C GLU A 30 0.92 8.11 -12.98
N ALA A 31 1.32 8.74 -11.86
CA ALA A 31 2.66 8.60 -11.30
C ALA A 31 2.96 7.16 -10.87
N VAL A 32 2.05 6.51 -10.14
CA VAL A 32 2.21 5.10 -9.73
C VAL A 32 2.21 4.17 -10.94
N SER A 33 1.36 4.42 -11.95
CA SER A 33 1.33 3.62 -13.17
C SER A 33 2.66 3.72 -13.94
N GLY A 34 3.20 4.94 -14.06
CA GLY A 34 4.52 5.18 -14.66
C GLY A 34 5.64 4.47 -13.89
N LEU A 35 5.62 4.53 -12.56
CA LEU A 35 6.57 3.82 -11.71
C LEU A 35 6.49 2.30 -11.91
N VAL A 36 5.29 1.72 -11.89
CA VAL A 36 5.09 0.28 -12.08
C VAL A 36 5.56 -0.16 -13.48
N ALA A 37 5.28 0.64 -14.52
CA ALA A 37 5.75 0.36 -15.87
C ALA A 37 7.29 0.41 -15.98
N MET A 38 7.93 1.35 -15.29
CA MET A 38 9.39 1.42 -15.19
C MET A 38 9.96 0.17 -14.50
N VAL A 39 9.42 -0.20 -13.34
CA VAL A 39 9.90 -1.35 -12.57
C VAL A 39 9.79 -2.65 -13.36
N ARG A 40 8.67 -2.85 -14.08
CA ARG A 40 8.48 -4.04 -14.94
C ARG A 40 9.49 -4.12 -16.08
N ARG A 41 9.87 -2.99 -16.66
CA ARG A 41 10.89 -2.93 -17.71
C ARG A 41 12.25 -3.35 -17.16
N VAL A 42 12.61 -2.82 -15.99
CA VAL A 42 13.86 -3.15 -15.30
C VAL A 42 13.89 -4.61 -14.86
N GLU A 43 12.79 -5.13 -14.34
CA GLU A 43 12.62 -6.54 -13.97
C GLU A 43 12.79 -7.47 -15.18
N GLN A 44 12.16 -7.15 -16.32
CA GLN A 44 12.32 -7.91 -17.55
C GLN A 44 13.78 -7.93 -18.01
N HIS A 45 14.45 -6.78 -18.02
CA HIS A 45 15.88 -6.70 -18.31
C HIS A 45 16.72 -7.54 -17.34
N ALA A 46 16.42 -7.44 -16.04
CA ALA A 46 17.11 -8.21 -15.00
C ALA A 46 17.00 -9.72 -15.22
N PHE A 47 15.83 -10.20 -15.66
CA PHE A 47 15.64 -11.60 -16.04
C PHE A 47 16.51 -12.00 -17.25
N GLU A 48 16.60 -11.14 -18.26
CA GLU A 48 17.40 -11.40 -19.46
C GLU A 48 18.90 -11.53 -19.16
N ILE A 49 19.42 -10.71 -18.26
CA ILE A 49 20.85 -10.73 -17.87
C ILE A 49 21.14 -11.65 -16.67
N GLY A 50 20.12 -12.21 -16.04
CA GLY A 50 20.26 -13.08 -14.86
C GLY A 50 20.63 -12.35 -13.56
N ASP A 51 20.35 -11.05 -13.45
CA ASP A 51 20.64 -10.25 -12.25
C ASP A 51 19.59 -10.47 -11.17
N ARG A 52 19.90 -11.40 -10.26
CA ARG A 52 19.03 -11.74 -9.11
C ARG A 52 18.87 -10.59 -8.12
N GLY A 53 19.86 -9.71 -7.99
CA GLY A 53 19.79 -8.57 -7.07
C GLY A 53 18.77 -7.55 -7.57
N LEU A 54 18.82 -7.24 -8.86
CA LEU A 54 17.90 -6.31 -9.50
C LEU A 54 16.46 -6.84 -9.53
N ILE A 55 16.27 -8.16 -9.74
CA ILE A 55 14.96 -8.82 -9.60
C ILE A 55 14.42 -8.64 -8.17
N ALA A 56 15.26 -8.87 -7.15
CA ALA A 56 14.85 -8.73 -5.76
C ALA A 56 14.49 -7.28 -5.41
N ASP A 57 15.23 -6.29 -5.92
CA ASP A 57 14.93 -4.87 -5.76
C ASP A 57 13.58 -4.51 -6.41
N ALA A 58 13.32 -4.97 -7.62
CA ALA A 58 12.04 -4.76 -8.32
C ALA A 58 10.85 -5.33 -7.54
N HIS A 59 10.95 -6.60 -7.12
CA HIS A 59 9.92 -7.24 -6.29
C HIS A 59 9.72 -6.52 -4.94
N SER A 60 10.80 -6.05 -4.32
CA SER A 60 10.75 -5.33 -3.04
C SER A 60 10.02 -4.00 -3.19
N LEU A 61 10.29 -3.25 -4.26
CA LEU A 61 9.59 -2.01 -4.52
C LEU A 61 8.10 -2.24 -4.82
N LEU A 62 7.75 -3.21 -5.67
CA LEU A 62 6.35 -3.55 -5.97
C LEU A 62 5.58 -3.98 -4.72
N SER A 63 6.18 -4.86 -3.91
CA SER A 63 5.58 -5.29 -2.64
C SER A 63 5.42 -4.12 -1.67
N GLY A 64 6.43 -3.26 -1.60
CA GLY A 64 6.39 -2.04 -0.79
C GLY A 64 5.30 -1.06 -1.21
N LEU A 65 5.07 -0.87 -2.50
CA LEU A 65 3.98 -0.03 -3.03
C LEU A 65 2.60 -0.57 -2.64
N VAL A 66 2.40 -1.90 -2.66
CA VAL A 66 1.17 -2.52 -2.18
C VAL A 66 0.97 -2.27 -0.69
N GLN A 67 2.02 -2.44 0.13
CA GLN A 67 1.94 -2.14 1.56
C GLN A 67 1.66 -0.66 1.82
N LEU A 68 2.28 0.23 1.06
CA LEU A 68 2.06 1.68 1.15
C LEU A 68 0.61 2.03 0.84
N TYR A 69 0.03 1.46 -0.23
CA TYR A 69 -1.38 1.62 -0.56
C TYR A 69 -2.31 1.18 0.57
N ASP A 70 -2.11 -0.03 1.11
CA ASP A 70 -2.92 -0.55 2.21
C ASP A 70 -2.86 0.34 3.45
N LEU A 71 -1.65 0.78 3.82
CA LEU A 71 -1.44 1.66 4.96
C LEU A 71 -2.09 3.02 4.71
N LEU A 72 -1.87 3.64 3.55
CA LEU A 72 -2.46 4.93 3.19
C LEU A 72 -3.99 4.87 3.22
N ARG A 73 -4.60 3.86 2.61
CA ARG A 73 -6.05 3.64 2.65
C ARG A 73 -6.55 3.43 4.08
N ALA A 74 -5.76 2.76 4.92
CA ALA A 74 -6.11 2.53 6.32
C ALA A 74 -6.07 3.82 7.15
N PHE A 75 -4.97 4.58 7.06
CA PHE A 75 -4.75 5.84 7.78
C PHE A 75 -5.69 6.95 7.32
N ARG A 76 -5.90 7.11 6.00
CA ARG A 76 -6.67 8.23 5.43
C ARG A 76 -8.18 8.00 5.36
N ASN A 77 -8.67 6.77 5.13
CA ASN A 77 -10.13 6.51 5.12
C ASN A 77 -10.70 6.36 6.54
N SER A 78 -10.46 7.32 7.45
CA SER A 78 -11.08 7.37 8.77
C SER A 78 -12.13 8.48 8.81
N PRO A 79 -13.44 8.16 8.78
CA PRO A 79 -14.50 9.17 8.64
C PRO A 79 -14.58 10.21 9.77
N ASP A 80 -13.97 9.95 10.94
CA ASP A 80 -14.06 10.82 12.13
C ASP A 80 -12.69 11.23 12.70
N GLY A 81 -11.58 10.94 12.02
CA GLY A 81 -10.23 11.09 12.62
C GLY A 81 -10.00 10.19 13.84
N ARG A 82 -10.83 9.15 14.05
CA ARG A 82 -10.72 8.18 15.15
C ARG A 82 -9.49 7.28 15.02
N ILE A 83 -9.01 7.06 13.79
CA ILE A 83 -7.75 6.36 13.56
C ILE A 83 -6.61 7.37 13.74
N LYS A 84 -6.22 7.61 14.99
CA LYS A 84 -5.12 8.53 15.36
C LYS A 84 -3.73 7.89 15.33
N GLY A 85 -3.63 6.61 14.97
CA GLY A 85 -2.35 5.90 14.98
C GLY A 85 -2.44 4.41 14.72
N PRO A 86 -1.31 3.70 14.88
CA PRO A 86 -1.16 2.29 14.51
C PRO A 86 -2.21 1.35 15.12
N GLN A 87 -2.72 1.66 16.32
CA GLN A 87 -3.78 0.87 16.97
C GLN A 87 -5.11 0.90 16.19
N GLY A 88 -5.49 2.06 15.65
CA GLY A 88 -6.73 2.19 14.87
C GLY A 88 -6.59 1.52 13.50
N VAL A 89 -5.41 1.61 12.89
CA VAL A 89 -5.06 0.94 11.64
C VAL A 89 -5.05 -0.58 11.80
N ALA A 90 -4.51 -1.07 12.91
CA ALA A 90 -4.44 -2.50 13.22
C ALA A 90 -5.84 -3.14 13.17
N LYS A 91 -6.83 -2.52 13.81
CA LYS A 91 -8.23 -2.99 13.78
C LYS A 91 -8.82 -3.01 12.37
N LYS A 92 -8.47 -2.04 11.53
CA LYS A 92 -8.98 -1.90 10.16
C LYS A 92 -8.36 -2.91 9.20
N LEU A 93 -7.07 -3.20 9.38
CA LEU A 93 -6.33 -4.17 8.55
C LEU A 93 -6.40 -5.61 9.08
N GLY A 94 -7.08 -5.86 10.22
CA GLY A 94 -7.09 -7.18 10.85
C GLY A 94 -5.72 -7.60 11.39
N LEU A 95 -4.88 -6.64 11.74
CA LEU A 95 -3.51 -6.85 12.23
C LEU A 95 -3.40 -6.59 13.72
N THR A 96 -2.28 -7.01 14.30
CA THR A 96 -1.84 -6.49 15.60
C THR A 96 -1.21 -5.11 15.43
N ARG A 97 -1.08 -4.36 16.53
CA ARG A 97 -0.34 -3.09 16.53
C ARG A 97 1.10 -3.27 16.03
N ASN A 98 1.77 -4.34 16.46
CA ASN A 98 3.11 -4.69 15.98
C ASN A 98 3.10 -4.99 14.48
N GLY A 99 2.08 -5.69 13.97
CA GLY A 99 1.93 -5.93 12.54
C GLY A 99 1.86 -4.63 11.71
N VAL A 100 1.24 -3.58 12.24
CA VAL A 100 1.24 -2.26 11.59
C VAL A 100 2.63 -1.61 11.64
N TYR A 101 3.33 -1.68 12.77
CA TYR A 101 4.71 -1.18 12.85
C TYR A 101 5.66 -1.93 11.93
N CYS A 102 5.56 -3.25 11.81
CA CYS A 102 6.37 -4.01 10.85
C CYS A 102 6.09 -3.56 9.41
N ARG A 103 4.84 -3.28 9.04
CA ARG A 103 4.52 -2.74 7.70
C ARG A 103 5.08 -1.34 7.50
N LEU A 104 5.00 -0.47 8.50
CA LEU A 104 5.60 0.87 8.48
C LEU A 104 7.13 0.80 8.31
N GLU A 105 7.77 -0.14 9.02
CA GLU A 105 9.20 -0.43 8.88
C GLU A 105 9.53 -0.91 7.47
N MET A 106 8.75 -1.84 6.90
CA MET A 106 8.94 -2.35 5.54
C MET A 106 8.82 -1.26 4.46
N VAL A 107 7.90 -0.31 4.63
CA VAL A 107 7.77 0.82 3.69
C VAL A 107 8.68 1.99 4.06
N GLY A 108 9.38 1.93 5.19
CA GLY A 108 10.32 2.96 5.62
C GLY A 108 9.71 4.34 5.92
N LEU A 109 8.46 4.38 6.39
CA LEU A 109 7.73 5.63 6.68
C LEU A 109 7.23 5.66 8.11
N ASP A 110 7.01 6.86 8.61
CA ASP A 110 6.45 7.08 9.93
C ASP A 110 4.93 7.25 9.84
N PRO A 111 4.17 6.92 10.91
CA PRO A 111 2.72 7.12 10.91
C PRO A 111 2.27 8.53 10.53
N GLU A 112 3.07 9.54 10.87
CA GLU A 112 2.84 10.95 10.65
C GLU A 112 2.83 11.28 9.14
N ASP A 113 3.72 10.68 8.35
CA ASP A 113 3.76 10.85 6.89
C ASP A 113 2.45 10.41 6.24
N LEU A 114 1.91 9.27 6.70
CA LEU A 114 0.70 8.67 6.12
C LEU A 114 -0.60 9.37 6.54
N ARG A 115 -0.55 10.15 7.62
CA ARG A 115 -1.71 10.92 8.11
C ARG A 115 -1.88 12.24 7.38
N ASP A 116 -0.82 12.76 6.78
CA ASP A 116 -0.91 13.98 5.97
C ASP A 116 -1.82 13.70 4.76
N PRO A 117 -3.00 14.34 4.68
CA PRO A 117 -3.92 14.12 3.57
C PRO A 117 -3.44 14.80 2.28
N SER A 118 -2.49 15.74 2.37
CA SER A 118 -1.96 16.47 1.23
C SER A 118 -0.74 15.79 0.59
N ALA A 119 -0.07 14.87 1.31
CA ALA A 119 1.10 14.19 0.80
C ALA A 119 0.73 13.26 -0.38
N GLU A 120 1.34 13.52 -1.53
CA GLU A 120 1.21 12.71 -2.74
C GLU A 120 2.04 11.43 -2.64
N VAL A 121 1.71 10.41 -3.43
CA VAL A 121 2.39 9.11 -3.35
C VAL A 121 3.89 9.22 -3.68
N MET A 122 4.25 10.05 -4.66
CA MET A 122 5.66 10.26 -5.02
C MET A 122 6.44 11.01 -3.94
N GLU A 123 5.78 11.93 -3.24
CA GLU A 123 6.38 12.60 -2.10
C GLU A 123 6.65 11.60 -0.97
N LEU A 124 5.69 10.73 -0.67
CA LEU A 124 5.87 9.67 0.32
C LEU A 124 6.98 8.68 -0.07
N LEU A 125 7.10 8.34 -1.35
CA LEU A 125 8.22 7.54 -1.84
C LEU A 125 9.56 8.24 -1.61
N SER A 126 9.64 9.55 -1.86
CA SER A 126 10.88 10.31 -1.63
C SER A 126 11.27 10.40 -0.15
N ARG A 127 10.29 10.43 0.76
CA ARG A 127 10.49 10.43 2.22
C ARG A 127 10.83 9.04 2.77
N SER A 128 10.47 7.99 2.04
CA SER A 128 10.70 6.61 2.48
C SER A 128 12.19 6.27 2.52
N ARG A 129 12.66 5.82 3.69
CA ARG A 129 14.04 5.33 3.89
C ARG A 129 14.33 3.98 3.21
N ILE A 130 13.31 3.31 2.67
CA ILE A 130 13.45 2.01 2.00
C ILE A 130 13.03 2.10 0.53
N LEU A 131 11.81 2.56 0.26
CA LEU A 131 11.25 2.60 -1.08
C LEU A 131 11.89 3.69 -1.94
N GLY A 132 12.27 4.84 -1.38
CA GLY A 132 12.95 5.91 -2.10
C GLY A 132 14.28 5.44 -2.71
N PRO A 133 15.20 4.89 -1.90
CA PRO A 133 16.45 4.32 -2.42
C PRO A 133 16.24 3.20 -3.44
N LEU A 134 15.21 2.36 -3.28
CA LEU A 134 14.87 1.31 -4.26
C LEU A 134 14.39 1.92 -5.58
N ALA A 135 13.48 2.89 -5.53
CA ALA A 135 12.95 3.58 -6.70
C ALA A 135 14.06 4.29 -7.48
N ASN A 136 14.97 4.98 -6.79
CA ASN A 136 16.10 5.65 -7.41
C ASN A 136 17.02 4.66 -8.14
N ARG A 137 17.41 3.54 -7.50
CA ARG A 137 18.26 2.53 -8.15
C ARG A 137 17.61 1.95 -9.40
N LEU A 138 16.32 1.62 -9.33
CA LEU A 138 15.60 1.08 -10.48
C LEU A 138 15.44 2.11 -11.59
N GLN A 139 15.22 3.38 -11.24
CA GLN A 139 15.16 4.48 -12.19
C GLN A 139 16.51 4.73 -12.88
N ASP A 140 17.61 4.69 -12.14
CA ASP A 140 18.96 4.81 -12.70
C ASP A 140 19.23 3.68 -13.71
N THR A 141 18.89 2.44 -13.35
CA THR A 141 18.99 1.30 -14.27
C THR A 141 18.09 1.48 -15.49
N ALA A 142 16.87 1.97 -15.32
CA ALA A 142 15.95 2.24 -16.42
C ALA A 142 16.47 3.31 -17.40
N GLY A 143 17.35 4.21 -16.95
CA GLY A 143 18.01 5.21 -17.80
C GLY A 143 19.19 4.66 -18.60
N LEU A 144 19.63 3.43 -18.31
CA LEU A 144 20.76 2.76 -18.98
C LEU A 144 20.32 1.70 -20.00
N ILE A 145 19.02 1.39 -20.06
CA ILE A 145 18.42 0.38 -20.95
C ILE A 145 17.46 1.01 -21.96
#